data_AF-A0A939KT94-F1
#
_entry.id   AF-A0A939KT94-F1
#
_cell.length_a   1.000
_cell.length_b   1.000
_cell.length_c   1.000
_cell.angle_alpha   90.00
_cell.angle_beta   90.00
_cell.angle_gamma   90.00
#
_symmetry.space_group_name_H-M   'P 1'
#
loop_
_entity.id
_entity.type
_entity.pdbx_description
1 polymer ?
#
loop_
_entity_poly.entity_id
_entity_poly.type
_entity_poly.pdbx_seq_one_letter_code
_entity_poly.pdbx_strand_id
1 'polypeptide(L)' 'MARSLRVTPGCIEKVKFAVKRNRFPSINALAMEIGLSNSTVSNYLNGKPVDFLNFVELSDRLGLE' A
#
# COMPACT_ATOMS: atom_id res chain seq x y z
N MET A 1 -19.34 -0.07 -8.74
CA MET A 1 -19.03 -1.25 -7.89
C MET A 1 -17.62 -1.05 -7.34
N ALA A 2 -17.47 -0.62 -6.08
CA ALA A 2 -16.15 -0.49 -5.46
C ALA A 2 -15.60 -1.91 -5.24
N ARG A 3 -14.63 -2.33 -6.06
CA ARG A 3 -13.97 -3.62 -5.88
C ARG A 3 -12.87 -3.41 -4.84
N SER A 4 -13.14 -3.83 -3.62
CA SER A 4 -12.13 -3.79 -2.56
C SER A 4 -11.11 -4.89 -2.79
N LEU A 5 -9.83 -4.51 -2.91
CA LEU A 5 -8.70 -5.43 -2.97
C LEU A 5 -7.96 -5.46 -1.63
N ARG A 6 -7.32 -6.58 -1.33
CA ARG A 6 -6.48 -6.72 -0.15
C ARG A 6 -5.21 -7.47 -0.51
N VAL A 7 -4.12 -7.12 0.15
CA VAL A 7 -2.86 -7.84 0.03
C VAL A 7 -3.01 -9.21 0.67
N THR A 8 -2.66 -10.28 -0.05
CA THR A 8 -2.64 -11.64 0.49
C THR A 8 -1.67 -11.71 1.67
N PRO A 9 -2.00 -12.41 2.78
CA PRO A 9 -1.14 -12.48 3.96
C PRO A 9 0.31 -12.88 3.66
N GLY A 10 0.54 -13.81 2.72
CA GLY A 10 1.89 -14.20 2.30
C GLY A 10 2.69 -13.11 1.57
N CYS A 11 2.03 -12.08 1.06
CA CYS A 11 2.68 -10.94 0.41
C CYS A 11 2.88 -9.75 1.35
N ILE A 12 2.27 -9.71 2.54
CA ILE A 12 2.32 -8.55 3.45
C ILE A 12 3.77 -8.18 3.80
N GLU A 13 4.62 -9.17 4.07
CA GLU A 13 6.03 -8.92 4.34
C GLU A 13 6.77 -8.36 3.13
N LYS A 14 6.47 -8.86 1.92
CA LYS A 14 7.01 -8.35 0.65
C LYS A 14 6.63 -6.87 0.46
N VAL A 15 5.38 -6.51 0.74
CA VAL A 15 4.92 -5.12 0.64
C VAL A 15 5.63 -4.23 1.65
N LYS A 16 5.72 -4.63 2.92
CA LYS A 16 6.45 -3.89 3.95
C LYS A 16 7.93 -3.73 3.62
N PHE A 17 8.55 -4.75 3.00
CA PHE A 17 9.92 -4.69 2.54
C PHE A 17 10.09 -3.69 1.38
N ALA A 18 9.15 -3.66 0.42
CA ALA A 18 9.17 -2.69 -0.68
C ALA A 18 9.06 -1.24 -0.19
N VAL A 19 8.24 -0.97 0.82
CA VAL A 19 8.18 0.37 1.46
C VAL A 19 9.55 0.79 1.99
N LYS A 20 10.24 -0.12 2.70
CA LYS A 20 11.59 0.13 3.20
C LYS A 20 12.59 0.33 2.06
N ARG A 21 12.49 -0.46 0.98
CA ARG A 21 13.37 -0.38 -0.20
C ARG A 21 13.23 0.95 -0.94
N ASN A 22 12.01 1.48 -1.06
CA ASN A 22 11.75 2.77 -1.71
C ASN A 22 12.04 3.98 -0.80
N ARG A 23 12.77 3.80 0.31
CA ARG A 23 13.18 4.86 1.24
C ARG A 23 12.02 5.63 1.88
N PHE A 24 10.84 5.02 2.03
CA PHE A 24 9.77 5.64 2.81
C PHE A 24 10.02 5.41 4.30
N PRO A 25 10.35 6.46 5.08
CA PRO A 25 10.65 6.29 6.50
C PRO A 25 9.40 5.96 7.33
N SER A 26 8.20 6.32 6.84
CA SER A 26 6.94 6.20 7.56
C SER A 26 5.75 6.02 6.62
N ILE A 27 4.65 5.45 7.15
CA ILE A 27 3.34 5.38 6.49
C ILE A 27 2.89 6.77 6.02
N ASN A 28 3.15 7.80 6.81
CA ASN A 28 2.82 9.19 6.49
C ASN A 28 3.58 9.73 5.27
N ALA A 29 4.86 9.38 5.12
CA ALA A 29 5.64 9.81 3.97
C ALA A 29 5.09 9.18 2.68
N LEU A 30 4.77 7.88 2.70
CA LEU A 30 4.14 7.20 1.56
C LEU A 30 2.74 7.76 1.25
N ALA A 31 1.95 8.02 2.29
CA ALA A 31 0.62 8.62 2.18
C ALA A 31 0.69 10.02 1.55
N MET A 32 1.62 10.86 1.99
CA MET A 32 1.83 12.21 1.47
C MET A 32 2.32 12.19 0.01
N GLU A 33 3.20 11.25 -0.33
CA GLU A 33 3.77 11.14 -1.67
C GLU A 33 2.76 10.67 -2.72
N ILE A 34 1.85 9.77 -2.35
CA ILE A 34 0.76 9.28 -3.24
C ILE A 34 -0.50 10.15 -3.11
N GLY A 35 -0.59 11.01 -2.09
CA GLY A 35 -1.79 11.81 -1.83
C GLY A 35 -2.96 11.00 -1.23
N LEU A 36 -2.66 9.88 -0.56
CA LEU A 36 -3.63 9.03 0.10
C LEU A 36 -3.70 9.29 1.60
N SER A 37 -4.76 8.79 2.24
CA SER A 37 -4.85 8.80 3.70
C SER A 37 -3.93 7.77 4.34
N ASN A 38 -3.34 8.12 5.49
CA ASN A 38 -2.57 7.20 6.32
C ASN A 38 -3.33 5.89 6.63
N SER A 39 -4.65 5.98 6.80
CA SER A 39 -5.52 4.84 7.04
C SER A 39 -5.53 3.87 5.85
N THR A 40 -5.59 4.38 4.63
CA THR A 40 -5.58 3.60 3.39
C THR A 40 -4.25 2.87 3.21
N VAL A 41 -3.14 3.59 3.40
CA VAL A 41 -1.80 3.01 3.34
C VAL A 41 -1.62 1.95 4.41
N SER A 42 -2.00 2.25 5.65
CA SER A 42 -1.95 1.28 6.76
C SER A 42 -2.82 0.06 6.48
N ASN A 43 -4.02 0.24 5.91
CA ASN A 43 -4.88 -0.88 5.54
C ASN A 43 -4.20 -1.79 4.50
N TYR A 44 -3.64 -1.21 3.44
CA TYR A 44 -2.90 -1.96 2.42
C TYR A 44 -1.71 -2.73 3.03
N LEU A 45 -0.88 -2.07 3.85
CA LEU A 45 0.29 -2.68 4.51
C LEU A 45 -0.06 -3.76 5.53
N ASN A 46 -1.29 -3.79 6.03
CA ASN A 46 -1.78 -4.79 6.97
C ASN A 46 -2.72 -5.82 6.33
N GLY A 47 -2.87 -5.81 5.00
CA GLY A 47 -3.74 -6.76 4.29
C GLY A 47 -5.25 -6.54 4.54
N LYS A 48 -5.63 -5.34 4.95
CA LYS A 48 -7.03 -4.91 5.05
C LYS A 48 -7.55 -4.49 3.66
N PRO A 49 -8.86 -4.59 3.42
CA PRO A 49 -9.46 -4.17 2.15
C PRO A 49 -9.27 -2.67 1.92
N VAL A 50 -8.82 -2.33 0.71
CA VAL A 50 -8.68 -0.97 0.17
C VAL A 50 -9.33 -0.91 -1.21
N ASP A 51 -9.67 0.29 -1.68
CA ASP A 51 -10.22 0.44 -3.04
C ASP A 51 -9.24 -0.04 -4.11
N PHE A 52 -9.75 -0.56 -5.23
CA PHE A 52 -8.97 -1.01 -6.37
C PHE A 52 -7.97 0.05 -6.85
N LEU A 53 -8.40 1.30 -7.01
CA LEU A 53 -7.54 2.37 -7.51
C LEU A 53 -6.38 2.62 -6.55
N ASN A 54 -6.68 2.70 -5.25
CA ASN A 54 -5.66 2.86 -4.20
C ASN A 54 -4.69 1.68 -4.16
N PHE A 55 -5.19 0.45 -4.35
CA PHE A 55 -4.35 -0.76 -4.37
C PHE A 55 -3.36 -0.73 -5.54
N VAL A 56 -3.83 -0.37 -6.73
CA VAL A 56 -2.98 -0.32 -7.93
C VAL A 56 -1.96 0.80 -7.80
N GLU A 57 -2.34 2.01 -7.41
CA GLU A 57 -1.40 3.11 -7.18
C GLU A 57 -0.32 2.76 -6.14
N LEU A 58 -0.72 2.13 -5.03
CA LEU A 58 0.23 1.70 -4.00
C LEU A 58 1.19 0.63 -4.52
N SER A 59 0.69 -0.34 -5.28
CA SER A 59 1.51 -1.43 -5.80
C SER A 59 2.48 -0.94 -6.88
N ASP A 60 2.01 -0.07 -7.78
CA ASP A 60 2.81 0.61 -8.80
C ASP A 60 3.92 1.45 -8.17
N ARG A 61 3.57 2.31 -7.20
CA ARG A 61 4.54 3.17 -6.52
C ARG A 61 5.60 2.38 -5.75
N LEU A 62 5.26 1.19 -5.27
CA LEU A 62 6.18 0.30 -4.57
C LEU A 62 6.94 -0.66 -5.51
N GLY A 63 6.67 -0.64 -6.82
CA GLY A 63 7.29 -1.53 -7.80
C GLY A 63 6.93 -3.00 -7.59
N LEU A 64 5.68 -3.26 -7.20
CA LEU A 64 5.15 -4.57 -6.82
C LEU A 64 4.17 -5.15 -7.86
N GLU A 65 4.41 -4.89 -9.15
CA GLU A 65 3.65 -5.49 -10.27
C GLU A 65 3.54 -7.02 -10.19
#